data_AF-A0A350IGM9-F1
#
_entry.id   AF-A0A350IGM9-F1
#
_cell.length_a   1.000
_cell.length_b   1.000
_cell.length_c   1.000
_cell.angle_alpha   90.00
_cell.angle_beta   90.00
_cell.angle_gamma   90.00
#
_symmetry.space_group_name_H-M   'P 1'
#
loop_
_entity.id
_entity.type
_entity.pdbx_description
1 polymer ?
#
loop_
_entity_poly.entity_id
_entity_poly.type
_entity_poly.pdbx_seq_one_letter_code
_entity_poly.pdbx_strand_id
1 'polypeptide(L)'
;MMNSSDYIEVEVSIDPFSEENAEILEAMLSDLPYDSFEIGEGSVKCYIQQPLFDRRALRVVLDGLPFAAEFKANKVPFQNWNAQWESSFKPIVVDGVVTVRQVDDKTVPRTQYNIVLRPEMAFGTGHHETTYMMMQSMLEHKASIRDAVVMDM
;
A
#
# COMPACT_ATOMS: atom_id res chain seq x y z
N MET A 1 11.35 -7.39 -8.66
CA MET A 1 10.70 -6.45 -7.72
C MET A 1 10.23 -5.28 -8.57
N MET A 2 8.92 -5.06 -8.67
CA MET A 2 8.36 -3.89 -9.36
C MET A 2 8.57 -2.68 -8.44
N ASN A 3 9.27 -1.66 -8.94
CA ASN A 3 9.46 -0.42 -8.20
C ASN A 3 8.38 0.58 -8.66
N SER A 4 7.82 1.39 -7.75
CA SER A 4 6.87 2.43 -8.15
C SER A 4 7.48 3.49 -9.10
N SER A 5 8.81 3.50 -9.24
CA SER A 5 9.55 4.28 -10.25
C SER A 5 9.26 3.88 -11.70
N ASP A 6 8.62 2.74 -11.91
CA ASP A 6 8.37 2.18 -13.23
C ASP A 6 6.98 2.57 -13.77
N TYR A 7 6.28 3.49 -13.10
CA TYR A 7 4.96 3.96 -13.49
C TYR A 7 4.96 5.41 -13.95
N ILE A 8 4.03 5.71 -14.86
CA ILE A 8 3.66 7.05 -15.29
C ILE A 8 2.24 7.31 -14.80
N GLU A 9 2.06 8.42 -14.11
CA GLU A 9 0.76 9.02 -13.86
C GLU A 9 0.44 9.94 -15.04
N VAL A 10 -0.70 9.70 -15.67
CA VAL A 10 -1.26 10.55 -16.71
C VAL A 10 -2.49 11.22 -16.14
N GLU A 11 -2.43 12.53 -15.96
CA GLU A 11 -3.57 13.35 -15.58
C GLU A 11 -4.17 13.97 -16.84
N VAL A 12 -5.46 13.73 -17.07
CA VAL A 12 -6.23 14.28 -18.18
C VAL A 12 -7.26 15.26 -17.63
N SER A 13 -7.08 16.55 -17.92
CA SER A 13 -8.04 17.61 -17.61
C SER A 13 -9.13 17.67 -18.68
N ILE A 14 -10.40 17.76 -18.27
CA ILE A 14 -11.57 17.75 -19.15
C ILE A 14 -12.26 19.12 -19.09
N ASP A 15 -12.63 19.69 -20.24
CA ASP A 15 -13.38 20.94 -20.33
C ASP A 15 -14.53 20.86 -21.37
N PRO A 16 -15.81 21.03 -20.97
CA PRO A 16 -16.29 21.17 -19.59
C PRO A 16 -16.24 19.82 -18.85
N PHE A 17 -15.85 19.86 -17.58
CA PHE A 17 -15.88 18.68 -16.73
C PHE A 17 -17.33 18.27 -16.41
N SER A 18 -17.61 16.99 -16.57
CA SER A 18 -18.79 16.30 -16.06
C SER A 18 -18.42 14.86 -15.72
N GLU A 19 -19.15 14.24 -14.79
CA GLU A 19 -18.95 12.81 -14.46
C GLU A 19 -19.14 11.92 -15.69
N GLU A 20 -20.14 12.21 -16.53
CA GLU A 20 -20.37 11.51 -17.80
C GLU A 20 -19.16 11.59 -18.74
N ASN A 21 -18.54 12.77 -18.90
CA ASN A 21 -17.34 12.92 -19.73
C ASN A 21 -16.15 12.18 -19.14
N ALA A 22 -16.02 12.14 -17.80
CA ALA A 22 -14.98 11.38 -17.12
C ALA A 22 -15.14 9.86 -17.33
N GLU A 23 -16.36 9.34 -17.24
CA GLU A 23 -16.68 7.93 -17.51
C GLU A 23 -16.42 7.56 -18.99
N ILE A 24 -16.79 8.44 -19.93
CA ILE A 24 -16.49 8.24 -21.36
C ILE A 24 -14.97 8.18 -21.57
N LEU A 25 -14.21 9.07 -20.95
CA LEU A 25 -12.75 9.07 -21.05
C LEU A 25 -12.15 7.79 -20.48
N GLU A 26 -12.58 7.35 -19.30
CA GLU A 26 -12.13 6.09 -18.68
C GLU A 26 -12.40 4.89 -19.58
N ALA A 27 -13.60 4.80 -20.15
CA ALA A 27 -13.96 3.73 -21.08
C ALA A 27 -13.07 3.74 -22.33
N MET A 28 -12.80 4.90 -22.90
CA MET A 28 -11.93 5.07 -24.07
C MET A 28 -10.46 4.72 -23.78
N LEU A 29 -9.98 5.02 -22.57
CA LEU A 29 -8.61 4.69 -22.15
C LEU A 29 -8.46 3.23 -21.71
N SER A 30 -9.55 2.54 -21.38
CA SER A 30 -9.53 1.13 -20.96
C SER A 30 -9.08 0.16 -22.06
N ASP A 31 -9.11 0.59 -23.33
CA ASP A 31 -8.55 -0.17 -24.45
C ASP A 31 -7.01 -0.08 -24.53
N LEU A 32 -6.41 0.84 -23.76
CA LEU A 32 -4.97 0.98 -23.61
C LEU A 32 -4.51 0.27 -22.32
N PRO A 33 -3.22 -0.08 -22.17
CA PRO A 33 -2.74 -0.88 -21.05
C PRO A 33 -2.54 -0.05 -19.76
N TYR A 34 -3.55 0.73 -19.37
CA TYR A 34 -3.62 1.41 -18.08
C TYR A 34 -4.09 0.42 -17.00
N ASP A 35 -3.47 0.48 -15.83
CA ASP A 35 -3.73 -0.45 -14.72
C ASP A 35 -4.83 0.06 -13.78
N SER A 36 -5.02 1.39 -13.68
CA SER A 36 -6.03 1.99 -12.82
C SER A 36 -6.41 3.42 -13.24
N PHE A 37 -7.59 3.84 -12.77
CA PHE A 37 -8.18 5.15 -13.00
C PHE A 37 -8.67 5.76 -11.68
N GLU A 38 -8.57 7.08 -11.57
CA GLU A 38 -9.06 7.86 -10.44
C GLU A 38 -9.74 9.13 -10.99
N ILE A 39 -11.06 9.19 -10.87
CA ILE A 39 -11.85 10.36 -11.26
C ILE A 39 -11.80 11.37 -10.10
N GLY A 40 -11.21 12.53 -10.35
CA GLY A 40 -11.13 13.64 -9.41
C GLY A 40 -12.07 14.79 -9.78
N GLU A 41 -11.88 15.93 -9.12
CA GLU A 41 -12.59 17.17 -9.46
C GLU A 41 -11.91 17.85 -10.65
N GLY A 42 -12.44 17.67 -11.87
CA GLY A 42 -11.94 18.36 -13.07
C GLY A 42 -10.94 17.56 -13.92
N SER A 43 -10.46 16.42 -13.45
CA SER A 43 -9.52 15.57 -14.18
C SER A 43 -9.71 14.08 -13.88
N VAL A 44 -9.20 13.24 -14.79
CA VAL A 44 -9.06 11.80 -14.60
C VAL A 44 -7.57 11.47 -14.55
N LYS A 45 -7.13 10.84 -13.47
CA LYS A 45 -5.79 10.29 -13.37
C LYS A 45 -5.80 8.83 -13.76
N CYS A 46 -4.79 8.42 -14.51
CA CYS A 46 -4.63 7.03 -14.92
C CYS A 46 -3.17 6.63 -14.84
N TYR A 47 -2.93 5.37 -14.47
CA TYR A 47 -1.59 4.86 -14.16
C TYR A 47 -1.19 3.74 -15.11
N ILE A 48 0.01 3.84 -15.66
CA ILE A 48 0.51 2.90 -16.68
C ILE A 48 2.00 2.65 -16.46
N GLN A 49 2.45 1.43 -16.76
CA GLN A 49 3.86 1.10 -16.71
C GLN A 49 4.64 1.90 -17.77
N GLN A 50 5.78 2.48 -17.38
CA GLN A 50 6.64 3.31 -18.21
C GLN A 50 6.96 2.69 -19.59
N PRO A 51 7.24 1.37 -19.73
CA PRO A 51 7.52 0.74 -21.02
C PRO A 51 6.30 0.65 -21.94
N LEU A 52 5.08 0.69 -21.39
CA LEU A 52 3.82 0.55 -22.12
C LEU A 52 3.20 1.89 -22.51
N PHE A 53 3.70 2.99 -21.94
CA PHE A 53 3.19 4.32 -22.22
C PHE A 53 3.50 4.78 -23.65
N ASP A 54 2.48 4.84 -24.49
CA ASP A 54 2.54 5.43 -25.82
C ASP A 54 1.79 6.76 -25.87
N ARG A 55 2.57 7.86 -25.87
CA ARG A 55 2.07 9.23 -25.95
C ARG A 55 1.25 9.49 -27.22
N ARG A 56 1.55 8.80 -28.33
CA ARG A 56 0.81 8.96 -29.59
C ARG A 56 -0.54 8.26 -29.52
N ALA A 57 -0.56 7.02 -29.01
CA ALA A 57 -1.82 6.28 -28.82
C ALA A 57 -2.78 7.05 -27.91
N LEU A 58 -2.29 7.57 -26.77
CA LEU A 58 -3.08 8.44 -25.90
C LEU A 58 -3.66 9.64 -26.67
N ARG A 59 -2.84 10.33 -27.46
CA ARG A 59 -3.31 11.51 -28.20
C ARG A 59 -4.38 11.17 -29.24
N VAL A 60 -4.27 10.04 -29.91
CA VAL A 60 -5.31 9.56 -30.85
C VAL A 60 -6.64 9.33 -30.14
N VAL A 61 -6.60 8.76 -28.92
CA VAL A 61 -7.81 8.58 -28.11
C VAL A 61 -8.41 9.93 -27.72
N LEU A 62 -7.60 10.86 -27.23
CA LEU A 62 -8.06 12.18 -26.79
C LEU A 62 -8.63 13.02 -27.95
N ASP A 63 -8.01 12.97 -29.13
CA ASP A 63 -8.49 13.69 -30.32
C ASP A 63 -9.84 13.14 -30.83
N GLY A 64 -10.25 11.93 -30.42
CA GLY A 64 -11.52 11.30 -30.76
C GLY A 64 -12.68 11.63 -29.81
N LEU A 65 -12.43 12.37 -28.72
CA LEU A 65 -13.44 12.67 -27.71
C LEU A 65 -14.38 13.79 -28.16
N PRO A 66 -15.66 13.77 -27.72
CA PRO A 66 -16.63 14.82 -28.05
C PRO A 66 -16.45 16.12 -27.24
N PHE A 67 -15.40 16.22 -26.41
CA PHE A 67 -15.10 17.34 -25.51
C PHE A 67 -13.59 17.63 -25.50
N ALA A 68 -13.20 18.80 -25.01
CA ALA A 68 -11.79 19.17 -24.92
C ALA A 68 -11.10 18.41 -23.79
N ALA A 69 -9.94 17.82 -24.09
CA ALA A 69 -9.12 17.12 -23.12
C ALA A 69 -7.65 17.46 -23.31
N GLU A 70 -6.97 17.78 -22.23
CA GLU A 70 -5.51 18.00 -22.21
C GLU A 70 -4.87 17.05 -21.20
N PHE A 71 -3.68 16.55 -21.50
CA PHE A 71 -3.00 15.63 -20.59
C PHE A 71 -1.61 16.11 -20.17
N LYS A 72 -1.23 15.71 -18.95
CA LYS A 72 0.13 15.78 -18.42
C LYS A 72 0.54 14.39 -17.97
N ALA A 73 1.75 13.99 -18.34
CA ALA A 73 2.31 12.68 -17.98
C ALA A 73 3.57 12.89 -17.14
N ASN A 74 3.56 12.39 -15.91
CA ASN A 74 4.66 12.51 -14.96
C ASN A 74 5.08 11.12 -14.49
N LYS A 75 6.37 10.92 -14.24
CA LYS A 75 6.83 9.69 -13.59
C LYS A 75 6.34 9.67 -12.16
N VAL A 76 5.80 8.54 -11.74
CA VAL A 76 5.50 8.32 -10.32
C VAL A 76 6.83 8.23 -9.58
N PRO A 77 7.07 9.09 -8.57
CA PRO A 77 8.31 9.03 -7.82
C PRO A 77 8.39 7.69 -7.08
N PHE A 78 9.62 7.18 -6.94
CA PHE A 78 9.84 6.02 -6.09
C PHE A 78 9.45 6.35 -4.65
N GLN A 79 8.48 5.62 -4.10
CA GLN A 79 8.12 5.71 -2.70
C GLN A 79 8.31 4.34 -2.06
N ASN A 80 9.21 4.27 -1.10
CA ASN A 80 9.37 3.08 -0.27
C ASN A 80 8.29 3.07 0.81
N TRP A 81 7.10 2.59 0.45
CA TRP A 81 5.96 2.46 1.36
C TRP A 81 6.29 1.58 2.57
N ASN A 82 7.12 0.55 2.40
CA ASN A 82 7.59 -0.28 3.52
C ASN A 82 8.40 0.54 4.52
N ALA A 83 9.34 1.37 4.06
CA ALA A 83 10.12 2.22 4.96
C ALA A 83 9.24 3.23 5.71
N GLN A 84 8.24 3.81 5.04
CA GLN A 84 7.28 4.71 5.69
C GLN A 84 6.47 3.99 6.76
N TRP A 85 6.01 2.78 6.46
CA TRP A 85 5.26 1.96 7.39
C TRP A 85 6.13 1.46 8.57
N GLU A 86 7.36 0.98 8.30
CA GLU A 86 8.35 0.58 9.31
C GLU A 86 8.68 1.75 10.26
N SER A 87 8.82 2.98 9.72
CA SER A 87 9.06 4.17 10.55
C SER A 87 7.91 4.53 11.50
N SER A 88 6.71 4.04 11.20
CA SER A 88 5.51 4.27 12.01
C SER A 88 5.21 3.12 12.98
N PHE A 89 5.93 2.00 12.88
CA PHE A 89 5.74 0.84 13.74
C PHE A 89 6.16 1.17 15.18
N LYS A 90 5.25 0.98 16.13
CA LYS A 90 5.53 1.21 17.56
C LYS A 90 5.75 -0.13 18.25
N PRO A 91 6.80 -0.30 19.05
CA PRO A 91 6.90 -1.51 19.87
C PRO A 91 5.68 -1.71 20.74
N ILE A 92 5.31 -2.97 20.96
CA ILE A 92 4.25 -3.34 21.88
C ILE A 92 4.85 -4.04 23.10
N VAL A 93 4.22 -3.85 24.26
CA VAL A 93 4.58 -4.51 25.50
C VAL A 93 3.33 -5.18 26.06
N VAL A 94 3.34 -6.51 26.10
CA VAL A 94 2.25 -7.35 26.61
C VAL A 94 2.52 -7.66 28.07
N ASP A 95 1.64 -7.18 28.95
CA ASP A 95 1.64 -7.39 30.41
C ASP A 95 2.97 -7.07 31.12
N GLY A 96 3.86 -6.29 30.49
CA GLY A 96 5.21 -6.05 30.98
C GLY A 96 6.15 -7.27 30.90
N VAL A 97 5.74 -8.35 30.25
CA VAL A 97 6.48 -9.63 30.18
C VAL A 97 7.02 -9.93 28.79
N VAL A 98 6.30 -9.53 27.73
CA VAL A 98 6.73 -9.72 26.34
C VAL A 98 6.87 -8.36 25.66
N THR A 99 8.02 -8.10 25.05
CA THR A 99 8.25 -6.96 24.17
C THR A 99 8.29 -7.46 22.73
N VAL A 100 7.43 -6.93 21.86
CA VAL A 100 7.54 -7.14 20.41
C VAL A 100 8.01 -5.83 19.78
N ARG A 101 9.12 -5.90 19.06
CA ARG A 101 9.75 -4.72 18.46
C ARG A 101 10.32 -5.03 17.08
N GLN A 102 10.52 -3.97 16.31
CA GLN A 102 11.28 -4.08 15.08
C GLN A 102 12.79 -4.25 15.35
N VAL A 103 13.50 -4.79 14.38
CA VAL A 103 14.95 -5.11 14.46
C VAL A 103 15.76 -3.91 14.96
N ASP A 104 15.51 -2.73 14.40
CA ASP A 104 16.32 -1.52 14.61
C ASP A 104 15.92 -0.69 15.84
N ASP A 105 14.81 -1.02 16.51
CA ASP A 105 14.40 -0.31 17.71
C ASP A 105 15.15 -0.82 18.94
N LYS A 106 16.06 0.02 19.45
CA LYS A 106 16.87 -0.24 20.66
C LYS A 106 16.39 0.55 21.88
N THR A 107 15.31 1.33 21.74
CA THR A 107 14.90 2.30 22.75
C THR A 107 13.87 1.75 23.72
N VAL A 108 13.34 0.56 23.45
CA VAL A 108 12.30 -0.08 24.27
C VAL A 108 12.82 -0.89 25.46
N PRO A 109 12.05 -0.95 26.56
CA PRO A 109 12.35 -1.82 27.69
C PRO A 109 12.48 -3.28 27.26
N ARG A 110 13.56 -3.91 27.73
CA ARG A 110 13.70 -5.37 27.65
C ARG A 110 12.90 -6.01 28.76
N THR A 111 11.85 -6.72 28.37
CA THR A 111 11.06 -7.56 29.28
C THR A 111 11.61 -9.00 29.26
N GLN A 112 10.92 -9.94 29.92
CA GLN A 112 11.36 -11.33 30.03
C GLN A 112 11.50 -11.99 28.65
N TYR A 113 10.53 -11.77 27.76
CA TYR A 113 10.55 -12.29 26.40
C TYR A 113 10.67 -11.13 25.40
N ASN A 114 11.56 -11.27 24.44
CA ASN A 114 11.80 -10.21 23.45
C ASN A 114 11.66 -10.80 22.05
N ILE A 115 10.55 -10.50 21.40
CA ILE A 115 10.27 -10.89 20.03
C ILE A 115 10.75 -9.77 19.12
N VAL A 116 11.62 -10.12 18.19
CA VAL A 116 12.16 -9.20 17.19
C VAL A 116 11.66 -9.64 15.84
N LEU A 117 10.96 -8.75 15.14
CA LEU A 117 10.40 -9.04 13.82
C LEU A 117 10.72 -7.91 12.83
N ARG A 118 10.60 -8.19 11.54
CA ARG A 118 10.51 -7.15 10.51
C ARG A 118 9.02 -6.98 10.24
N PRO A 119 8.43 -5.85 10.63
CA PRO A 119 7.04 -5.63 10.40
C PRO A 119 6.96 -5.29 8.88
N GLU A 120 6.42 -6.21 8.09
CA GLU A 120 6.19 -6.03 6.64
C GLU A 120 4.67 -6.09 6.38
N MET A 121 4.23 -6.51 5.19
CA MET A 121 2.81 -6.77 4.89
C MET A 121 2.27 -8.05 5.56
N ALA A 122 2.96 -8.58 6.58
CA ALA A 122 2.56 -9.77 7.31
C ALA A 122 1.74 -9.42 8.56
N PHE A 123 0.65 -10.14 8.76
CA PHE A 123 -0.14 -10.09 10.00
C PHE A 123 0.65 -10.69 11.18
N GLY A 124 0.22 -10.45 12.42
CA GLY A 124 0.84 -11.05 13.61
C GLY A 124 1.92 -10.21 14.29
N THR A 125 1.98 -8.91 14.01
CA THR A 125 2.94 -8.00 14.69
C THR A 125 2.54 -7.61 16.11
N GLY A 126 1.34 -8.02 16.55
CA GLY A 126 0.82 -7.73 17.89
C GLY A 126 0.03 -6.41 18.02
N HIS A 127 0.01 -5.57 16.98
CA HIS A 127 -0.83 -4.35 16.97
C HIS A 127 -2.31 -4.66 16.77
N HIS A 128 -2.62 -5.79 16.16
CA HIS A 128 -3.98 -6.29 16.11
C HIS A 128 -4.31 -7.00 17.42
N GLU A 129 -5.51 -6.74 17.94
CA GLU A 129 -5.95 -7.18 19.26
C GLU A 129 -5.86 -8.70 19.43
N THR A 130 -6.16 -9.47 18.38
CA THR A 130 -6.11 -10.94 18.43
C THR A 130 -4.71 -11.48 18.71
N THR A 131 -3.67 -10.93 18.10
CA THR A 131 -2.28 -11.36 18.36
C THR A 131 -1.86 -10.97 19.79
N TYR A 132 -2.29 -9.80 20.26
CA TYR A 132 -2.06 -9.36 21.64
C TYR A 132 -2.71 -10.33 22.65
N MET A 133 -3.99 -10.64 22.46
CA MET A 133 -4.74 -11.57 23.32
C MET A 133 -4.17 -12.98 23.30
N MET A 134 -3.72 -13.47 22.15
CA MET A 134 -3.07 -14.79 22.07
C MET A 134 -1.78 -14.83 22.88
N MET A 135 -0.94 -13.78 22.81
CA MET A 135 0.25 -13.70 23.66
C MET A 135 -0.10 -13.67 25.16
N GLN A 136 -1.13 -12.91 25.55
CA GLN A 136 -1.61 -12.92 26.95
C GLN A 136 -2.08 -14.32 27.36
N SER A 137 -2.89 -14.98 26.53
CA SER A 137 -3.39 -16.33 26.82
C SER A 137 -2.24 -17.35 26.96
N MET A 138 -1.21 -17.26 26.11
CA MET A 138 -0.02 -18.11 26.23
C MET A 138 0.76 -17.85 27.53
N LEU A 139 0.81 -16.60 28.01
CA LEU A 139 1.44 -16.26 29.29
C LEU A 139 0.66 -16.83 30.48
N GLU A 140 -0.67 -16.73 30.45
CA GLU A 140 -1.55 -17.31 31.48
C GLU A 140 -1.41 -18.83 31.55
N HIS A 141 -1.32 -19.50 30.40
CA HIS A 141 -1.24 -20.96 30.29
C HIS A 141 0.19 -21.49 30.20
N LYS A 142 1.19 -20.65 30.52
CA LYS A 142 2.63 -20.97 30.35
C LYS A 142 3.05 -22.31 30.96
N ALA A 143 2.44 -22.71 32.07
CA ALA A 143 2.76 -23.95 32.76
C ALA A 143 2.28 -25.19 31.99
N SER A 144 1.14 -25.08 31.31
CA SER A 144 0.52 -26.17 30.54
C SER A 144 1.17 -26.35 29.16
N ILE A 145 1.70 -25.28 28.57
CA ILE A 145 2.39 -25.31 27.27
C ILE A 145 3.87 -25.66 27.38
N ARG A 146 4.46 -25.56 28.58
CA ARG A 146 5.87 -25.87 28.78
C ARG A 146 6.13 -27.33 28.44
N ASP A 147 7.15 -27.57 27.62
CA ASP A 147 7.56 -28.89 27.14
C ASP A 147 6.49 -29.62 26.29
N ALA A 148 5.41 -28.94 25.90
CA ALA A 148 4.40 -29.45 24.98
C ALA A 148 4.78 -29.21 23.52
N VAL A 149 4.21 -30.00 22.62
CA VAL A 149 4.22 -29.71 21.18
C VAL A 149 3.11 -28.69 20.90
N VAL A 150 3.48 -27.54 20.34
CA VAL A 150 2.56 -26.43 20.04
C VAL A 150 2.41 -26.31 18.52
N MET A 151 1.17 -26.19 18.06
CA MET A 151 0.82 -25.92 16.66
C MET A 151 0.26 -24.49 16.57
N ASP A 152 0.88 -23.67 15.74
CA ASP A 152 0.40 -22.35 15.34
C ASP A 152 -0.19 -22.48 13.93
N MET A 153 -1.47 -22.16 13.77
CA MET A 153 -2.25 -22.42 12.53
C MET A 153 -2.54 -21.14 11.77
#